data_AF-A0A7S0UCC9-F1
#
_entry.id   AF-A0A7S0UCC9-F1
#
_cell.length_a   1.000
_cell.length_b   1.000
_cell.length_c   1.000
_cell.angle_alpha   90.00
_cell.angle_beta   90.00
_cell.angle_gamma   90.00
#
_symmetry.space_group_name_H-M   'P 1'
#
loop_
_entity.id
_entity.type
_entity.pdbx_description
1 polymer ?
#
loop_
_entity_poly.entity_id
_entity_poly.type
_entity_poly.pdbx_seq_one_letter_code
_entity_poly.pdbx_strand_id
1 'polypeptide(L)'
;VDSRIYLLEWWMTAFSSVLSLDAASRVWDMLIVDGPSALVQATLGLFKVLSKQLLRMDFDKALYLLTHIGEAEVGADDLVTAARSFTIDYDEFFAVVEAQ
;
A
#
# COMPACT_ATOMS: atom_id res chain seq x y z
N VAL A 1 -15.87 -3.75 -4.10
CA VAL A 1 -15.33 -2.38 -4.33
C VAL A 1 -14.26 -2.50 -5.38
N ASP A 2 -14.28 -1.61 -6.36
CA ASP A 2 -13.23 -1.53 -7.36
C ASP A 2 -11.95 -0.99 -6.70
N SER A 3 -10.89 -1.79 -6.68
CA SER A 3 -9.61 -1.42 -6.08
C SER A 3 -9.01 -0.15 -6.70
N ARG A 4 -9.39 0.17 -7.95
CA ARG A 4 -8.95 1.37 -8.66
C ARG A 4 -9.34 2.67 -7.96
N ILE A 5 -10.39 2.66 -7.13
CA ILE A 5 -10.89 3.85 -6.43
C ILE A 5 -9.85 4.43 -5.47
N TYR A 6 -9.05 3.59 -4.82
CA TYR A 6 -8.00 4.03 -3.89
C TYR A 6 -6.58 3.71 -4.40
N LEU A 7 -6.37 2.56 -5.07
CA LEU A 7 -5.04 2.18 -5.53
C LEU A 7 -4.46 3.11 -6.60
N LEU A 8 -5.31 3.66 -7.48
CA LEU A 8 -4.84 4.51 -8.57
C LEU A 8 -4.10 5.74 -8.02
N GLU A 9 -4.69 6.41 -7.04
CA GLU A 9 -4.07 7.58 -6.41
C GLU A 9 -2.77 7.20 -5.68
N TRP A 10 -2.80 6.11 -4.91
CA TRP A 10 -1.65 5.67 -4.14
C TRP A 10 -0.47 5.30 -5.03
N TRP A 11 -0.71 4.59 -6.13
CA TRP A 11 0.38 4.13 -7.00
C TRP A 11 0.91 5.26 -7.88
N MET A 12 0.03 6.12 -8.42
CA MET A 12 0.45 7.26 -9.26
C MET A 12 1.28 8.28 -8.48
N THR A 13 1.06 8.39 -7.17
CA THR A 13 1.81 9.30 -6.29
C THR A 13 2.88 8.59 -5.47
N ALA A 14 3.10 7.28 -5.70
CA ALA A 14 3.98 6.44 -4.88
C ALA A 14 3.77 6.66 -3.37
N PHE A 15 2.50 6.66 -2.96
CA PHE A 15 1.99 6.86 -1.59
C PHE A 15 2.18 8.25 -0.98
N SER A 16 2.75 9.22 -1.71
CA SER A 16 3.00 10.56 -1.17
C SER A 16 1.75 11.39 -0.92
N SER A 17 0.61 11.07 -1.55
CA SER A 17 -0.65 11.76 -1.27
C SER A 17 -1.35 11.28 0.01
N VAL A 18 -1.00 10.10 0.52
CA VAL A 18 -1.72 9.43 1.62
C VAL A 18 -0.86 9.13 2.84
N LEU A 19 0.46 9.02 2.69
CA LEU A 19 1.39 8.77 3.80
C LEU A 19 2.13 10.04 4.21
N SER A 20 2.61 10.05 5.46
CA SER A 20 3.59 11.05 5.89
C SER A 20 4.86 10.95 5.04
N LEU A 21 5.61 12.05 4.91
CA LEU A 21 6.84 12.07 4.12
C LEU A 21 7.84 11.00 4.57
N ASP A 22 7.92 10.74 5.87
CA ASP A 22 8.79 9.71 6.44
C ASP A 22 8.40 8.31 5.93
N ALA A 23 7.12 7.94 6.04
CA ALA A 23 6.63 6.65 5.55
C ALA A 23 6.70 6.53 4.01
N ALA A 24 6.37 7.60 3.28
CA ALA A 24 6.51 7.65 1.82
C ALA A 24 7.98 7.47 1.39
N SER A 25 8.93 8.11 2.07
CA SER A 25 10.36 7.98 1.76
C SER A 25 10.84 6.54 1.88
N ARG A 26 10.35 5.77 2.87
CA ARG A 26 10.67 4.35 3.00
C ARG A 26 10.09 3.50 1.87
N VAL A 27 8.88 3.80 1.42
CA VAL A 27 8.30 3.14 0.25
C VAL A 27 9.14 3.45 -0.99
N TRP A 28 9.66 4.67 -1.12
CA TRP A 28 10.56 5.03 -2.23
C TRP A 28 11.89 4.28 -2.16
N ASP A 29 12.47 4.11 -0.97
CA ASP A 29 13.66 3.26 -0.79
C ASP A 29 13.41 1.84 -1.31
N MET A 30 12.26 1.25 -0.97
CA MET A 30 11.86 -0.07 -1.47
C MET A 30 11.64 -0.06 -2.99
N LEU A 31 10.97 0.97 -3.52
CA LEU A 31 10.69 1.10 -4.96
C LEU A 31 11.96 1.23 -5.79
N ILE A 32 12.97 1.94 -5.29
CA ILE A 32 14.25 2.12 -5.98
C ILE A 32 15.08 0.82 -5.94
N VAL A 33 15.02 0.06 -4.83
CA VAL A 33 15.80 -1.18 -4.66
C VAL A 33 15.14 -2.38 -5.34
N ASP A 34 13.84 -2.58 -5.15
CA ASP A 34 13.10 -3.78 -5.56
C ASP A 34 12.26 -3.54 -6.83
N GLY A 35 12.05 -2.29 -7.24
CA GLY A 35 11.26 -1.94 -8.42
C GLY A 35 9.75 -1.96 -8.15
N PRO A 36 8.91 -2.07 -9.21
CA PRO A 36 7.46 -1.88 -9.12
C PRO A 36 6.73 -2.85 -8.17
N SER A 37 7.29 -4.03 -7.92
CA SER A 37 6.78 -5.00 -6.94
C SER A 37 6.67 -4.39 -5.53
N ALA A 38 7.52 -3.42 -5.20
CA ALA A 38 7.48 -2.69 -3.93
C ALA A 38 6.16 -1.94 -3.72
N LEU A 39 5.49 -1.46 -4.77
CA LEU A 39 4.18 -0.80 -4.64
C LEU A 39 3.12 -1.78 -4.15
N VAL A 40 3.15 -3.02 -4.65
CA VAL A 40 2.26 -4.08 -4.19
C VAL A 40 2.61 -4.47 -2.75
N GLN A 41 3.89 -4.64 -2.43
CA GLN A 41 4.33 -4.94 -1.06
C GLN A 41 3.91 -3.85 -0.07
N ALA A 42 4.09 -2.57 -0.43
CA ALA A 42 3.67 -1.43 0.38
C ALA A 42 2.14 -1.39 0.55
N THR A 43 1.38 -1.66 -0.52
CA THR A 43 -0.09 -1.78 -0.46
C THR A 43 -0.52 -2.86 0.54
N LEU A 44 0.05 -4.06 0.44
CA LEU A 44 -0.26 -5.19 1.33
C LEU A 44 0.21 -4.93 2.76
N GLY A 45 1.37 -4.30 2.93
CA GLY A 45 1.90 -3.85 4.22
C GLY A 45 0.95 -2.86 4.89
N LEU A 46 0.49 -1.86 4.15
CA LEU A 46 -0.47 -0.86 4.63
C LEU A 46 -1.80 -1.51 5.03
N PHE A 47 -2.33 -2.42 4.22
CA PHE A 47 -3.51 -3.19 4.59
C PHE A 47 -3.29 -4.06 5.83
N LYS A 48 -2.11 -4.64 6.02
CA LYS A 48 -1.80 -5.43 7.22
C LYS A 48 -1.76 -4.57 8.48
N VAL A 49 -1.21 -3.36 8.41
CA VAL A 49 -1.22 -2.38 9.50
C VAL A 49 -2.65 -1.95 9.82
N LEU A 50 -3.44 -1.61 8.80
CA LEU A 50 -4.82 -1.15 8.94
C LEU A 50 -5.83 -2.27 9.20
N SER A 51 -5.47 -3.54 8.96
CA SER A 51 -6.36 -4.70 9.03
C SER A 51 -7.12 -4.78 10.37
N LYS A 52 -6.43 -4.50 11.49
CA LYS A 52 -7.04 -4.51 12.83
C LYS A 52 -8.16 -3.47 12.98
N GLN A 53 -8.05 -2.34 12.32
CA GLN A 53 -9.06 -1.28 12.32
C GLN A 53 -10.17 -1.59 11.31
N LEU A 54 -9.79 -1.97 10.08
CA LEU A 54 -10.72 -2.29 9.00
C LEU A 54 -11.68 -3.43 9.37
N LEU A 55 -11.21 -4.47 10.07
CA LEU A 55 -12.05 -5.60 10.51
C LEU A 55 -13.11 -5.21 11.55
N ARG A 56 -12.98 -4.05 12.19
CA ARG A 56 -13.93 -3.53 13.18
C ARG A 56 -14.92 -2.53 12.57
N MET A 57 -14.70 -2.13 11.32
CA MET A 57 -15.50 -1.11 10.64
C MET A 57 -16.54 -1.75 9.72
N ASP A 58 -17.68 -1.06 9.63
CA ASP A 58 -18.66 -1.21 8.57
C ASP A 58 -18.10 -0.72 7.23
N PHE A 59 -18.69 -1.23 6.16
CA PHE A 59 -18.21 -1.03 4.79
C PHE A 59 -17.97 0.44 4.42
N ASP A 60 -18.93 1.32 4.73
CA ASP A 60 -18.84 2.74 4.38
C ASP A 60 -17.70 3.44 5.14
N LYS A 61 -17.49 3.09 6.41
CA LYS A 61 -16.38 3.63 7.21
C LYS A 61 -15.03 3.10 6.74
N ALA A 62 -14.96 1.83 6.35
CA ALA A 62 -13.76 1.26 5.76
C ALA A 62 -13.40 1.97 4.43
N LEU A 63 -14.37 2.19 3.55
CA LEU A 63 -14.15 2.89 2.28
C LEU A 63 -13.74 4.36 2.52
N TYR A 64 -14.36 5.03 3.48
CA TYR A 64 -13.98 6.38 3.87
C TYR A 64 -12.53 6.44 4.37
N LEU A 65 -12.14 5.52 5.27
CA LEU A 65 -10.76 5.42 5.74
C LEU A 65 -9.77 5.19 4.60
N LEU A 66 -10.07 4.29 3.66
CA LEU A 66 -9.19 4.00 2.52
C LEU A 66 -9.04 5.18 1.55
N THR A 67 -10.04 6.04 1.45
CA THR A 67 -9.97 7.25 0.62
C THR A 67 -9.37 8.45 1.37
N HIS A 68 -9.28 8.40 2.70
CA HIS A 68 -8.75 9.46 3.57
C HIS A 68 -7.67 8.94 4.53
N ILE A 69 -6.74 8.10 4.02
CA ILE A 69 -5.68 7.48 4.84
C ILE A 69 -4.76 8.50 5.51
N GLY A 70 -4.63 9.72 4.96
CA GLY A 70 -3.77 10.77 5.53
C GLY A 70 -4.10 11.14 7.00
N GLU A 71 -5.30 10.78 7.48
CA GLU A 71 -5.69 10.96 8.89
C GLU A 71 -5.24 9.81 9.81
N ALA A 72 -4.86 8.66 9.24
CA ALA A 72 -4.38 7.51 9.98
C ALA A 72 -2.86 7.64 10.22
N GLU A 73 -2.45 7.60 11.50
CA GLU A 73 -1.03 7.51 11.84
C GLU A 73 -0.47 6.14 11.46
N VAL A 74 0.21 6.08 10.33
CA VAL A 74 0.97 4.91 9.88
C VAL A 74 2.46 5.16 10.13
N GLY A 75 3.04 4.41 11.06
CA GLY A 75 4.47 4.44 11.32
C GLY A 75 5.28 3.90 10.13
N ALA A 76 6.34 4.59 9.75
CA ALA A 76 7.19 4.22 8.62
C ALA A 76 7.83 2.82 8.81
N ASP A 77 8.36 2.55 10.00
CA ASP A 77 9.02 1.27 10.31
C ASP A 77 8.02 0.11 10.37
N ASP A 78 6.80 0.34 10.88
CA ASP A 78 5.73 -0.65 10.91
C ASP A 78 5.28 -1.02 9.49
N LEU A 79 5.14 -0.01 8.62
CA LEU A 79 4.79 -0.20 7.22
C LEU A 79 5.84 -1.04 6.49
N VAL A 80 7.12 -0.70 6.61
CA VAL A 80 8.21 -1.44 5.97
C VAL A 80 8.28 -2.87 6.48
N THR A 81 8.19 -3.06 7.80
CA THR A 81 8.21 -4.39 8.42
C THR A 81 7.05 -5.24 7.91
N ALA A 82 5.84 -4.65 7.81
CA ALA A 82 4.68 -5.32 7.26
C ALA A 82 4.84 -5.62 5.76
N ALA A 83 5.33 -4.67 4.97
CA ALA A 83 5.54 -4.82 3.54
C ALA A 83 6.56 -5.91 3.21
N ARG A 84 7.69 -5.93 3.92
CA ARG A 84 8.76 -6.94 3.77
C ARG A 84 8.33 -8.35 4.17
N SER A 85 7.23 -8.50 4.92
CA SER A 85 6.68 -9.82 5.24
C SER A 85 5.99 -10.50 4.05
N PHE A 86 5.74 -9.77 2.96
CA PHE A 86 5.15 -10.30 1.74
C PHE A 86 6.23 -10.51 0.68
N THR A 87 6.45 -11.75 0.28
CA THR A 87 7.26 -12.10 -0.88
C THR A 87 6.39 -12.06 -2.12
N ILE A 88 6.79 -11.27 -3.12
CA ILE A 88 6.12 -11.23 -4.42
C ILE A 88 7.01 -11.96 -5.40
N ASP A 89 6.44 -12.97 -6.05
CA ASP A 89 7.10 -13.65 -7.16
C ASP A 89 7.07 -12.74 -8.38
N TYR A 90 8.26 -12.41 -8.90
CA TYR A 90 8.40 -11.54 -10.06
C TYR A 90 7.86 -12.18 -11.33
N ASP A 91 7.99 -13.49 -11.48
CA ASP A 91 7.52 -14.20 -12.67
C ASP A 91 5.99 -14.14 -12.76
N GLU A 92 5.31 -14.31 -11.63
CA GLU A 92 3.86 -14.16 -11.54
C GLU A 92 3.42 -12.70 -11.73
N PHE A 93 4.15 -11.75 -11.14
CA PHE A 93 3.84 -10.32 -11.29
C PHE A 93 3.94 -9.86 -12.76
N PHE A 94 5.04 -10.19 -13.44
CA PHE A 94 5.21 -9.83 -14.85
C PHE A 94 4.24 -10.58 -15.76
N ALA A 95 3.95 -11.86 -15.49
CA ALA A 95 2.95 -12.60 -16.26
C ALA A 95 1.56 -11.94 -16.19
N VAL A 96 1.17 -11.39 -15.05
CA VAL A 96 -0.10 -10.65 -14.91
C VAL A 96 -0.05 -9.31 -15.64
N VAL A 97 1.07 -8.59 -15.59
CA VAL A 97 1.23 -7.29 -16.26
C VAL A 97 1.27 -7.44 -17.78
N GLU A 98 1.94 -8.46 -18.31
CA GLU A 98 2.03 -8.74 -19.75
C GLU A 98 0.73 -9.33 -20.34
N ALA A 99 -0.13 -9.90 -19.51
CA ALA A 99 -1.41 -10.47 -19.94
C ALA A 99 -2.55 -9.44 -20.10
N GLN A 100 -2.32 -8.15 -19.79
CA GLN A 100 -3.28 -7.05 -19.95
C GLN A 100 -2.94 -6.12 -21.12
#